data_AF-A0A7S3B9B7-F1
#
_entry.id   AF-A0A7S3B9B7-F1
#
_cell.length_a   1.000
_cell.length_b   1.000
_cell.length_c   1.000
_cell.angle_alpha   90.00
_cell.angle_beta   90.00
_cell.angle_gamma   90.00
#
_symmetry.space_group_name_H-M   'P 1'
#
loop_
_entity.id
_entity.type
_entity.pdbx_description
1 polymer ?
#
loop_
_entity_poly.entity_id
_entity_poly.type
_entity_poly.pdbx_seq_one_letter_code
_entity_poly.pdbx_strand_id
1 'polypeptide(L)'
;MIARETPERIRNGKAWGLRHFESLFVDGLQRYIEDVLREAKARPRRVAICSIYFPAIDGSGWADRALGALKYSEHPEKVHLLLRTLHERAIKRVRVPGVETVHVPFYEALDFRDPTDYVARVEPSE
;
A
#
# COMPACT_ATOMS: atom_id res chain seq x y z
N MET A 1 -13.95 6.13 8.13
CA MET A 1 -14.19 7.19 7.12
C MET A 1 -14.22 6.64 5.71
N ILE A 2 -13.22 5.86 5.27
CA ILE A 2 -13.25 5.16 3.96
C ILE A 2 -14.30 4.03 3.88
N ALA A 3 -14.61 3.35 5.00
CA ALA A 3 -15.59 2.26 5.02
C ALA A 3 -17.01 2.64 4.53
N ARG A 4 -17.35 3.94 4.56
CA ARG A 4 -18.64 4.49 4.09
C ARG A 4 -18.60 5.03 2.66
N GLU A 5 -17.43 5.03 2.01
CA GLU A 5 -17.26 5.49 0.63
C GLU A 5 -17.74 4.44 -0.38
N THR A 6 -18.25 4.91 -1.51
CA THR A 6 -18.65 4.01 -2.61
C THR A 6 -17.43 3.58 -3.44
N PRO A 7 -17.42 2.36 -4.00
CA PRO A 7 -16.35 1.92 -4.89
C PRO A 7 -16.06 2.88 -6.05
N GLU A 8 -17.08 3.54 -6.60
CA GLU A 8 -16.96 4.54 -7.67
C GLU A 8 -16.17 5.77 -7.21
N ARG A 9 -16.42 6.24 -5.97
CA ARG A 9 -15.69 7.39 -5.41
C ARG A 9 -14.24 7.06 -5.16
N ILE A 10 -13.95 5.83 -4.72
CA ILE A 10 -12.56 5.34 -4.56
C ILE A 10 -11.86 5.33 -5.93
N ARG A 11 -12.43 4.63 -6.91
CA ARG A 11 -11.87 4.52 -8.27
C ARG A 11 -11.59 5.87 -8.92
N ASN A 12 -12.51 6.81 -8.77
CA ASN A 12 -12.43 8.12 -9.41
C ASN A 12 -11.61 9.16 -8.61
N GLY A 13 -10.95 8.78 -7.52
CA GLY A 13 -10.11 9.71 -6.75
C GLY A 13 -10.89 10.66 -5.82
N LYS A 14 -12.21 10.45 -5.65
CA LYS A 14 -13.13 11.37 -4.94
C LYS A 14 -13.51 10.90 -3.53
N ALA A 15 -12.98 9.77 -3.09
CA ALA A 15 -13.17 9.30 -1.72
C ALA A 15 -12.56 10.29 -0.73
N TRP A 16 -13.30 10.60 0.35
CA TRP A 16 -12.82 11.53 1.36
C TRP A 16 -11.59 10.94 2.07
N GLY A 17 -10.52 11.73 2.16
CA GLY A 17 -9.22 11.30 2.70
C GLY A 17 -8.26 10.68 1.67
N LEU A 18 -8.72 10.31 0.47
CA LEU A 18 -7.84 9.71 -0.55
C LEU A 18 -6.72 10.66 -0.99
N ARG A 19 -7.02 11.97 -1.15
CA ARG A 19 -6.00 12.99 -1.45
C ARG A 19 -4.94 13.11 -0.36
N HIS A 20 -5.33 12.95 0.91
CA HIS A 20 -4.38 12.94 2.02
C HIS A 20 -3.45 11.73 1.92
N PHE A 21 -3.99 10.54 1.64
CA PHE A 21 -3.17 9.36 1.37
C PHE A 21 -2.29 9.53 0.13
N GLU A 22 -2.80 10.09 -0.96
CA GLU A 22 -2.00 10.37 -2.16
C GLU A 22 -0.80 11.26 -1.83
N SER A 23 -0.97 12.34 -1.06
CA SER A 23 0.16 13.19 -0.64
C SER A 23 1.10 12.48 0.34
N LEU A 24 0.56 11.72 1.31
CA LEU A 24 1.38 10.93 2.23
C LEU A 24 2.26 9.92 1.48
N PHE A 25 1.70 9.22 0.50
CA PHE A 25 2.40 8.19 -0.26
C PHE A 25 3.26 8.73 -1.40
N VAL A 26 2.96 9.90 -1.98
CA VAL A 26 3.84 10.51 -2.98
C VAL A 26 4.96 11.26 -2.26
N ASP A 27 4.61 12.28 -1.50
CA ASP A 27 5.57 13.22 -0.93
C ASP A 27 6.30 12.58 0.27
N GLY A 28 5.54 11.93 1.16
CA GLY A 28 6.09 11.31 2.37
C GLY A 28 6.99 10.12 2.07
N LEU A 29 6.54 9.21 1.18
CA LEU A 29 7.34 8.04 0.79
C LEU A 29 8.59 8.44 0.01
N GLN A 30 8.47 9.39 -0.92
CA GLN A 30 9.65 9.88 -1.66
C GLN A 30 10.67 10.47 -0.70
N ARG A 31 10.25 11.35 0.21
CA ARG A 31 11.14 11.94 1.21
C ARG A 31 11.78 10.88 2.10
N TYR A 32 11.00 9.89 2.55
CA TYR A 32 11.52 8.79 3.34
C TYR A 32 12.62 8.02 2.59
N ILE A 33 12.40 7.67 1.32
CA ILE A 33 13.41 7.00 0.51
C ILE A 33 14.64 7.88 0.33
N GLU A 34 14.47 9.17 0.04
CA GLU A 34 15.57 10.12 -0.10
C GLU A 34 16.41 10.22 1.19
N ASP A 35 15.77 10.21 2.36
CA ASP A 35 16.45 10.26 3.65
C ASP A 35 17.21 8.94 3.94
N VAL A 36 16.61 7.78 3.66
CA VAL A 36 17.31 6.48 3.74
C VAL A 36 18.54 6.43 2.82
N LEU A 37 18.40 6.97 1.60
CA LEU A 37 19.50 7.01 0.62
C LEU A 37 20.60 8.02 0.98
N ARG A 38 20.28 9.04 1.79
CA ARG A 38 21.25 10.02 2.28
C ARG A 38 22.25 9.38 3.24
N GLU A 39 21.77 8.47 4.08
CA GLU A 39 22.57 7.72 5.05
C GLU A 39 23.27 6.49 4.46
N ALA A 40 22.96 6.15 3.20
CA ALA A 40 23.55 4.99 2.53
C ALA A 40 25.03 5.24 2.18
N LYS A 41 25.90 4.28 2.51
CA LYS A 41 27.35 4.33 2.19
C LYS A 41 27.64 4.46 0.69
N ALA A 42 26.74 3.98 -0.16
CA ALA A 42 26.81 4.09 -1.61
C ALA A 42 25.40 4.25 -2.18
N ARG A 43 25.27 5.06 -3.23
CA ARG A 43 23.99 5.28 -3.90
C ARG A 43 23.63 4.07 -4.76
N PRO A 44 22.48 3.41 -4.54
CA PRO A 44 22.08 2.27 -5.34
C PRO A 44 21.65 2.72 -6.74
N ARG A 45 21.79 1.82 -7.72
CA ARG A 45 21.29 2.06 -9.09
C ARG A 45 19.77 1.99 -9.17
N ARG A 46 19.15 1.18 -8.31
CA ARG A 46 17.71 0.89 -8.28
C ARG A 46 17.16 0.87 -6.86
N VAL A 47 15.92 1.29 -6.71
CA VAL A 47 15.12 1.10 -5.48
C VAL A 47 13.81 0.43 -5.88
N ALA A 48 13.53 -0.73 -5.28
CA ALA A 48 12.25 -1.40 -5.39
C ALA A 48 11.29 -0.83 -4.33
N ILE A 49 10.13 -0.34 -4.78
CA ILE A 49 9.06 0.20 -3.96
C ILE A 49 7.91 -0.78 -4.01
N CYS A 50 7.81 -1.61 -2.97
CA CYS A 50 6.73 -2.57 -2.84
C CYS A 50 5.48 -1.89 -2.27
N SER A 51 4.32 -2.14 -2.87
CA SER A 51 3.04 -1.72 -2.29
C SER A 51 2.87 -2.32 -0.91
N ILE A 52 2.58 -1.49 0.09
CA ILE A 52 2.29 -1.96 1.45
C ILE A 52 1.01 -2.81 1.44
N TYR A 53 1.16 -4.01 2.05
CA TYR A 53 0.18 -5.02 2.46
C TYR A 53 -1.09 -5.14 1.62
N PHE A 54 -1.14 -6.21 0.83
CA PHE A 54 -2.37 -6.79 0.30
C PHE A 54 -2.82 -7.88 1.29
N PRO A 55 -3.59 -7.56 2.35
CA PRO A 55 -3.85 -8.48 3.47
C PRO A 55 -4.68 -9.70 3.03
N ALA A 56 -4.43 -10.87 3.62
CA ALA A 56 -5.34 -12.01 3.47
C ALA A 56 -6.73 -11.69 4.04
N ILE A 57 -7.80 -12.39 3.61
CA ILE A 57 -9.14 -12.27 4.23
C ILE A 57 -9.08 -12.75 5.69
N ASP A 58 -8.41 -13.88 5.90
CA ASP A 58 -8.36 -14.59 7.17
C ASP A 58 -7.02 -14.41 7.89
N GLY A 59 -6.94 -14.83 9.15
CA GLY A 59 -5.75 -14.73 10.01
C GLY A 59 -5.83 -13.63 11.07
N SER A 60 -4.69 -13.31 11.67
CA SER A 60 -4.52 -12.23 12.66
C SER A 60 -3.22 -11.48 12.42
N GLY A 61 -3.11 -10.27 12.96
CA GLY A 61 -1.88 -9.50 12.95
C GLY A 61 -2.03 -8.10 13.55
N TRP A 62 -0.92 -7.36 13.62
CA TRP A 62 -0.86 -6.07 14.31
C TRP A 62 -1.87 -5.03 13.80
N ALA A 63 -2.32 -5.12 12.54
CA ALA A 63 -3.28 -4.20 11.95
C ALA A 63 -4.76 -4.59 12.17
N ASP A 64 -5.07 -5.67 12.90
CA ASP A 64 -6.44 -6.17 13.07
C ASP A 64 -7.40 -5.10 13.61
N ARG A 65 -6.94 -4.26 14.55
CA ARG A 65 -7.76 -3.16 15.08
C ARG A 65 -8.12 -2.15 13.99
N ALA A 66 -7.17 -1.81 13.12
CA ALA A 66 -7.39 -0.87 12.02
C ALA A 66 -8.28 -1.49 10.93
N LEU A 67 -8.05 -2.76 10.57
CA LEU A 67 -8.86 -3.51 9.62
C LEU A 67 -10.31 -3.70 10.13
N GLY A 68 -10.48 -3.97 11.42
CA GLY A 68 -11.79 -4.05 12.07
C GLY A 68 -12.55 -2.73 11.99
N ALA A 69 -11.88 -1.59 12.23
CA ALA A 69 -12.49 -0.27 12.06
C ALA A 69 -12.90 0.04 10.60
N LEU A 70 -12.27 -0.63 9.62
CA LEU A 70 -12.62 -0.55 8.21
C LEU A 70 -13.69 -1.58 7.79
N LYS A 71 -14.17 -2.42 8.71
CA LYS A 71 -15.08 -3.55 8.43
C LYS A 71 -14.49 -4.47 7.35
N TYR A 72 -13.18 -4.68 7.39
CA TYR A 72 -12.46 -5.43 6.37
C TYR A 72 -13.01 -6.85 6.19
N SER A 73 -13.30 -7.57 7.27
CA SER A 73 -13.88 -8.93 7.20
C SER A 73 -15.28 -8.97 6.57
N GLU A 74 -16.03 -7.87 6.61
CA GLU A 74 -17.35 -7.79 5.94
C GLU A 74 -17.20 -7.39 4.46
N HIS A 75 -16.20 -6.57 4.13
CA HIS A 75 -16.02 -5.96 2.81
C HIS A 75 -14.54 -5.89 2.39
N PRO A 76 -13.84 -7.03 2.23
CA PRO A 76 -12.40 -7.04 1.98
C PRO A 76 -12.04 -6.37 0.65
N GLU A 77 -12.90 -6.55 -0.36
CA GLU A 77 -12.80 -5.95 -1.70
C GLU A 77 -12.62 -4.43 -1.67
N LYS A 78 -13.20 -3.72 -0.69
CA LYS A 78 -13.09 -2.26 -0.61
C LYS A 78 -11.68 -1.81 -0.22
N VAL A 79 -11.07 -2.51 0.73
CA VAL A 79 -9.69 -2.20 1.17
C VAL A 79 -8.72 -2.57 0.05
N HIS A 80 -8.91 -3.72 -0.58
CA HIS A 80 -8.10 -4.14 -1.73
C HIS A 80 -8.22 -3.18 -2.92
N LEU A 81 -9.44 -2.73 -3.23
CA LEU A 81 -9.67 -1.71 -4.26
C LEU A 81 -8.98 -0.38 -3.93
N LEU A 82 -9.04 0.05 -2.67
CA LEU A 82 -8.33 1.24 -2.21
C LEU A 82 -6.81 1.10 -2.40
N LEU A 83 -6.23 -0.03 -1.99
CA LEU A 83 -4.79 -0.29 -2.10
C LEU A 83 -4.32 -0.32 -3.56
N ARG A 84 -5.06 -0.99 -4.44
CA ARG A 84 -4.81 -0.96 -5.89
C ARG A 84 -4.88 0.46 -6.44
N THR A 85 -5.92 1.20 -6.06
CA THR A 85 -6.11 2.59 -6.50
C THR A 85 -4.98 3.50 -6.02
N LEU A 86 -4.54 3.36 -4.76
CA LEU A 86 -3.42 4.10 -4.21
C LEU A 86 -2.10 3.76 -4.92
N HIS A 87 -1.86 2.49 -5.23
CA HIS A 87 -0.67 2.11 -5.96
C HIS A 87 -0.62 2.78 -7.34
N GLU A 88 -1.69 2.64 -8.11
CA GLU A 88 -1.79 3.21 -9.46
C GLU A 88 -1.70 4.74 -9.47
N ARG A 89 -2.35 5.40 -8.51
CA ARG A 89 -2.49 6.88 -8.52
C ARG A 89 -1.40 7.63 -7.77
N ALA A 90 -0.73 6.98 -6.82
CA ALA A 90 0.26 7.60 -5.94
C ALA A 90 1.60 6.89 -6.01
N ILE A 91 1.67 5.61 -5.63
CA ILE A 91 2.96 4.90 -5.47
C ILE A 91 3.74 4.89 -6.79
N LYS A 92 3.09 4.56 -7.92
CA LYS A 92 3.71 4.57 -9.26
C LYS A 92 4.30 5.91 -9.70
N ARG A 93 3.97 7.01 -9.01
CA ARG A 93 4.50 8.36 -9.28
C ARG A 93 5.70 8.72 -8.44
N VAL A 94 6.04 7.94 -7.41
CA VAL A 94 7.25 8.18 -6.61
C VAL A 94 8.47 8.05 -7.52
N ARG A 95 9.32 9.07 -7.51
CA ARG A 95 10.55 9.16 -8.29
C ARG A 95 11.66 9.64 -7.38
N VAL A 96 12.84 9.06 -7.50
CA VAL A 96 14.02 9.47 -6.74
C VAL A 96 15.07 9.95 -7.73
N PRO A 97 15.52 11.21 -7.68
CA PRO A 97 16.51 11.72 -8.62
C PRO A 97 17.78 10.87 -8.68
N GLY A 98 18.22 10.48 -9.88
CA GLY A 98 19.45 9.70 -10.07
C GLY A 98 19.38 8.25 -9.60
N VAL A 99 18.19 7.71 -9.30
CA VAL A 99 17.96 6.29 -8.97
C VAL A 99 16.76 5.78 -9.76
N GLU A 100 16.89 4.60 -10.37
CA GLU A 100 15.76 3.97 -11.05
C GLU A 100 14.78 3.39 -10.02
N THR A 101 13.54 3.89 -9.99
CA THR A 101 12.49 3.38 -9.10
C THR A 101 11.70 2.27 -9.78
N VAL A 102 11.69 1.08 -9.19
CA VAL A 102 10.92 -0.09 -9.64
C VAL A 102 9.72 -0.27 -8.72
N HIS A 103 8.50 -0.21 -9.26
CA HIS A 103 7.27 -0.33 -8.47
C HIS A 103 6.78 -1.77 -8.50
N VAL A 104 6.62 -2.38 -7.33
CA VAL A 104 6.27 -3.81 -7.19
C VAL A 104 4.87 -3.93 -6.58
N PRO A 105 3.83 -4.09 -7.41
CA PRO A 105 2.45 -4.28 -6.94
C PRO A 105 2.24 -5.70 -6.42
N PHE A 106 2.25 -5.89 -5.10
CA PHE A 106 2.03 -7.22 -4.51
C PHE A 106 0.66 -7.83 -4.84
N TYR A 107 -0.35 -7.02 -5.18
CA TYR A 107 -1.66 -7.53 -5.62
C TYR A 107 -1.63 -8.24 -6.99
N GLU A 108 -0.53 -8.20 -7.72
CA GLU A 108 -0.34 -8.98 -8.96
C GLU A 108 0.17 -10.40 -8.67
N ALA A 109 0.85 -10.59 -7.54
CA ALA A 109 1.47 -11.87 -7.17
C ALA A 109 0.73 -12.59 -6.03
N LEU A 110 0.02 -11.85 -5.18
CA LEU A 110 -0.72 -12.39 -4.04
C LEU A 110 -2.22 -12.42 -4.34
N ASP A 111 -2.88 -13.54 -4.05
CA ASP A 111 -4.33 -13.64 -3.93
C ASP A 111 -4.72 -13.63 -2.45
N PHE A 112 -5.36 -12.55 -2.01
CA PHE A 112 -5.82 -12.38 -0.63
C PHE A 112 -6.81 -13.46 -0.14
N ARG A 113 -7.32 -14.29 -1.05
CA ARG A 113 -8.17 -15.44 -0.74
C ARG A 113 -7.39 -16.75 -0.60
N ASP A 114 -6.15 -16.80 -1.08
CA ASP A 114 -5.29 -17.97 -0.97
C ASP A 114 -4.43 -17.85 0.30
N PRO A 115 -4.72 -18.60 1.38
CA PRO A 115 -3.93 -18.53 2.59
C PRO A 115 -2.50 -19.03 2.39
N THR A 116 -2.18 -19.76 1.32
CA THR A 116 -0.82 -20.25 1.05
C THR A 116 0.14 -19.17 0.57
N ASP A 117 -0.40 -18.04 0.12
CA ASP A 117 0.36 -16.82 -0.21
C ASP A 117 0.83 -16.06 1.05
N TYR A 118 0.40 -16.49 2.25
CA TYR A 118 0.58 -15.75 3.50
C TYR A 118 1.06 -16.65 4.65
N VAL A 119 2.06 -16.17 5.40
CA VAL A 119 2.45 -16.75 6.68
C VAL A 119 1.57 -16.24 7.82
N ALA A 120 1.13 -14.98 7.73
CA ALA A 120 0.21 -14.32 8.64
C ALA A 120 -0.58 -13.24 7.88
N ARG A 121 -1.70 -12.76 8.44
CA ARG A 121 -2.60 -11.81 7.74
C ARG A 121 -1.87 -10.53 7.31
N VAL A 122 -1.02 -10.00 8.19
CA VAL A 122 -0.35 -8.69 8.03
C VAL A 122 0.94 -8.52 8.84
N GLU A 123 1.67 -9.57 9.22
CA GLU A 123 2.90 -9.40 10.01
C GLU A 123 4.12 -9.05 9.15
N PRO A 124 4.95 -8.06 9.56
CA PRO A 124 6.28 -7.90 8.98
C PRO A 124 7.08 -9.17 9.26
N SER A 125 7.87 -9.62 8.28
CA SER A 125 8.86 -10.66 8.50
C SER A 125 9.72 -10.29 9.70
N GLU A 126 9.90 -11.23 10.64
CA GLU A 126 10.88 -11.11 11.72
C GLU A 126 12.31 -10.84 11.20
#